data_AF-A0A416DFR3-F1
#
_entry.id   AF-A0A416DFR3-F1
#
_cell.length_a   1.000
_cell.length_b   1.000
_cell.length_c   1.000
_cell.angle_alpha   90.00
_cell.angle_beta   90.00
_cell.angle_gamma   90.00
#
_symmetry.space_group_name_H-M   'P 1'
#
loop_
_entity.id
_entity.type
_entity.pdbx_description
1 polymer ?
#
loop_
_entity_poly.entity_id
_entity_poly.type
_entity_poly.pdbx_seq_one_letter_code
_entity_poly.pdbx_strand_id
1 'polypeptide(L)'
;MNDLKPALAQLAKDCGARKLVLFGSRARGDNRPRSDIDLAVFGMPEEHQTRFWCGMDDLPTLLKYDVVFVDDYTSPELLAEIDRDGVILYENQTR
;
A
#
# COMPACT_ATOMS: atom_id res chain seq x y z
N MET A 1 6.98 -0.81 13.20
CA MET A 1 6.47 -0.19 11.96
C MET A 1 7.60 0.33 11.07
N ASN A 2 8.72 0.83 11.62
CA ASN A 2 9.87 1.26 10.82
C ASN A 2 10.48 0.14 9.94
N ASP A 3 10.38 -1.12 10.37
CA ASP A 3 11.00 -2.23 9.62
C ASP A 3 10.12 -2.82 8.50
N LEU A 4 8.82 -2.49 8.46
CA LEU A 4 7.89 -3.02 7.43
C LEU A 4 7.86 -2.17 6.17
N LYS A 5 8.03 -0.85 6.28
CA LYS A 5 7.96 0.07 5.14
C LYS A 5 8.95 -0.28 4.02
N PRO A 6 10.23 -0.58 4.32
CA PRO A 6 11.18 -0.98 3.28
C PRO A 6 10.81 -2.30 2.60
N ALA A 7 10.31 -3.27 3.37
CA ALA A 7 9.90 -4.57 2.82
C ALA A 7 8.68 -4.44 1.89
N LEU A 8 7.68 -3.66 2.29
CA LEU A 8 6.51 -3.34 1.46
C LEU A 8 6.90 -2.60 0.19
N ALA A 9 7.79 -1.61 0.29
CA ALA A 9 8.30 -0.86 -0.85
C ALA A 9 9.03 -1.78 -1.86
N GLN A 10 9.90 -2.67 -1.35
CA GLN A 10 10.62 -3.62 -2.17
C GLN A 10 9.67 -4.63 -2.84
N LEU A 11 8.70 -5.17 -2.09
CA LEU A 11 7.70 -6.09 -2.61
C LEU A 11 6.85 -5.44 -3.71
N ALA A 12 6.41 -4.20 -3.51
CA ALA A 12 5.65 -3.47 -4.53
C ALA A 12 6.47 -3.26 -5.81
N LYS A 13 7.74 -2.92 -5.68
CA LYS A 13 8.68 -2.84 -6.81
C LYS A 13 8.81 -4.17 -7.54
N ASP A 14 9.01 -5.26 -6.81
CA ASP A 14 9.20 -6.60 -7.38
C ASP A 14 7.94 -7.14 -8.07
N CYS A 15 6.76 -6.67 -7.65
CA CYS A 15 5.48 -6.97 -8.30
C CYS A 15 5.09 -5.94 -9.37
N GLY A 16 5.99 -5.03 -9.75
CA GLY A 16 5.77 -4.10 -10.87
C GLY A 16 4.78 -2.98 -10.58
N ALA A 17 4.55 -2.63 -9.31
CA ALA A 17 3.78 -1.43 -8.98
C ALA A 17 4.46 -0.17 -9.55
N ARG A 18 3.67 0.83 -9.92
CA ARG A 18 4.17 2.18 -10.20
C ARG A 18 4.32 2.97 -8.91
N LYS A 19 3.38 2.83 -7.98
CA LYS A 19 3.36 3.57 -6.71
C LYS A 19 2.70 2.75 -5.62
N LEU A 20 3.23 2.84 -4.40
CA LEU A 20 2.66 2.30 -3.18
C LEU A 20 2.50 3.43 -2.17
N VAL A 21 1.29 3.59 -1.65
CA VAL A 21 0.95 4.63 -0.68
C VAL A 21 0.34 3.98 0.56
N LEU A 22 0.86 4.30 1.74
CA LEU A 22 0.19 4.03 3.01
C LEU A 22 -0.82 5.13 3.23
N PHE A 23 -2.08 4.81 3.44
CA PHE A 23 -3.12 5.79 3.76
C PHE A 23 -3.80 5.43 5.09
N GLY A 24 -4.89 6.12 5.41
CA GLY A 24 -5.70 5.82 6.59
C GLY A 24 -5.01 6.16 7.90
N SER A 25 -5.39 5.43 8.95
CA SER A 25 -5.05 5.83 10.33
C SER A 25 -3.55 5.83 10.62
N ARG A 26 -2.82 4.91 9.99
CA ARG A 26 -1.36 4.78 10.15
C ARG A 26 -0.59 5.87 9.41
N ALA A 27 -1.15 6.40 8.33
CA ALA A 27 -0.59 7.54 7.62
C ALA A 27 -0.79 8.84 8.41
N ARG A 28 -1.99 9.03 8.99
CA ARG A 28 -2.31 10.19 9.85
C ARG A 28 -1.65 10.16 11.23
N GLY A 29 -1.26 8.98 11.72
CA GLY A 29 -0.68 8.81 13.05
C GLY A 29 -1.70 8.75 14.20
N ASP A 30 -2.99 8.63 13.89
CA ASP A 30 -4.08 8.42 14.85
C ASP A 30 -4.40 6.92 15.05
N ASN A 31 -3.57 6.03 14.52
CA ASN A 31 -3.76 4.59 14.59
C ASN A 31 -3.65 4.04 16.01
N ARG A 32 -4.44 3.00 16.28
CA ARG A 32 -4.29 2.16 17.47
C ARG A 32 -3.23 1.09 17.20
N PRO A 33 -2.67 0.44 18.23
CA PRO A 33 -1.67 -0.62 18.04
C PRO A 33 -2.12 -1.75 17.10
N ARG A 34 -3.41 -2.09 17.14
CA ARG A 34 -4.04 -3.15 16.33
C ARG A 34 -4.80 -2.65 15.10
N SER A 35 -4.68 -1.37 14.74
CA SER A 35 -5.30 -0.87 13.50
C SER A 35 -4.75 -1.62 12.29
N ASP A 36 -5.59 -1.81 11.27
CA ASP A 36 -5.16 -2.43 10.02
C ASP A 36 -4.15 -1.52 9.29
N ILE A 37 -3.47 -2.07 8.29
CA ILE A 37 -2.51 -1.37 7.45
C ILE A 37 -3.17 -1.12 6.10
N ASP A 38 -3.58 0.13 5.86
CA ASP A 38 -4.27 0.55 4.64
C ASP A 38 -3.27 0.92 3.54
N LEU A 39 -3.26 0.20 2.42
CA LEU A 39 -2.31 0.38 1.33
C LEU A 39 -3.03 0.60 0.00
N ALA A 40 -2.62 1.65 -0.73
CA ALA A 40 -3.05 1.91 -2.09
C ALA A 40 -1.92 1.60 -3.06
N VAL A 41 -2.19 0.73 -4.02
CA VAL A 41 -1.24 0.26 -5.03
C VAL A 41 -1.67 0.76 -6.40
N PHE A 42 -0.80 1.49 -7.08
CA PHE A 42 -1.09 2.04 -8.40
C PHE A 42 -0.29 1.32 -9.48
N GLY A 43 -0.98 0.97 -10.58
CA GLY A 43 -0.35 0.47 -11.80
C GLY A 43 0.35 -0.89 -11.66
N MET A 44 -0.05 -1.71 -10.68
CA MET A 44 0.40 -3.09 -10.58
C MET A 44 -0.39 -3.98 -11.57
N PRO A 45 0.27 -4.81 -12.39
CA PRO A 45 -0.41 -5.78 -13.24
C PRO A 45 -1.28 -6.74 -12.42
N GLU A 46 -2.49 -7.05 -12.91
CA GLU A 46 -3.45 -7.92 -12.21
C GLU A 46 -2.85 -9.29 -11.88
N GLU A 47 -2.10 -9.87 -12.82
CA GLU A 47 -1.37 -11.14 -12.68
C GLU A 47 -0.31 -11.14 -11.55
N HIS A 48 0.09 -9.97 -11.05
CA HIS A 48 1.04 -9.83 -9.95
C HIS A 48 0.38 -9.50 -8.62
N GLN A 49 -0.92 -9.18 -8.59
CA GLN A 49 -1.64 -8.84 -7.36
C GLN A 49 -1.67 -10.01 -6.36
N THR A 50 -1.91 -11.24 -6.83
CA THR A 50 -1.86 -12.44 -5.97
C THR A 50 -0.47 -12.64 -5.37
N ARG A 51 0.59 -12.43 -6.15
CA ARG A 51 1.98 -12.52 -5.65
C ARG A 51 2.26 -11.45 -4.60
N PHE A 52 1.74 -10.24 -4.79
CA PHE A 52 1.86 -9.16 -3.82
C PHE A 52 1.16 -9.52 -2.50
N TRP A 53 -0.05 -10.07 -2.55
CA TRP A 53 -0.76 -10.58 -1.37
C TRP A 53 0.04 -11.64 -0.61
N CYS A 54 0.54 -12.66 -1.30
CA CYS A 54 1.35 -13.71 -0.68
C CYS A 54 2.61 -13.13 0.00
N GLY A 55 3.31 -12.21 -0.68
CA GLY A 55 4.51 -11.60 -0.11
C GLY A 55 4.25 -10.73 1.12
N MET A 56 3.06 -10.13 1.25
CA MET A 56 2.66 -9.38 2.45
C MET A 56 2.37 -10.30 3.63
N ASP A 57 1.78 -11.48 3.37
CA ASP A 57 1.48 -12.50 4.39
C ASP A 57 2.75 -13.08 5.03
N ASP A 58 3.85 -13.11 4.28
CA ASP A 58 5.18 -13.53 4.77
C ASP A 58 5.87 -12.47 5.64
N LEU A 59 5.36 -11.23 5.71
CA LEU A 59 5.97 -10.19 6.53
C LEU A 59 5.70 -10.45 8.03
N PRO A 60 6.66 -10.13 8.93
CA PRO A 60 6.57 -10.48 10.35
C PRO A 60 5.62 -9.54 11.12
N THR A 61 4.33 -9.59 10.79
CA THR A 61 3.26 -8.83 11.44
C THR A 61 2.00 -9.69 11.59
N LEU A 62 1.26 -9.45 12.68
CA LEU A 62 -0.06 -10.04 12.91
C LEU A 62 -1.19 -9.05 12.58
N LEU A 63 -0.85 -7.89 12.02
CA LEU A 63 -1.81 -6.88 11.61
C LEU A 63 -2.42 -7.27 10.28
N LYS A 64 -3.71 -6.95 10.09
CA LYS A 64 -4.34 -7.15 8.79
C LYS A 64 -3.91 -6.04 7.84
N TYR A 65 -3.92 -6.39 6.55
CA TYR A 65 -3.74 -5.44 5.47
C TYR A 65 -5.09 -5.20 4.81
N ASP A 66 -5.42 -3.93 4.59
CA ASP A 66 -6.48 -3.52 3.68
C ASP A 66 -5.81 -2.93 2.44
N VAL A 67 -5.89 -3.62 1.31
CA VAL A 67 -5.14 -3.23 0.11
C VAL A 67 -6.11 -2.94 -1.03
N VAL A 68 -5.97 -1.74 -1.57
CA VAL A 68 -6.72 -1.28 -2.72
C VAL A 68 -5.78 -1.17 -3.91
N PHE A 69 -6.10 -1.92 -4.97
CA PHE A 69 -5.47 -1.73 -6.27
C PHE A 69 -6.22 -0.63 -6.99
N VAL A 70 -5.56 0.52 -7.17
CA VAL A 70 -6.18 1.70 -7.75
C VAL A 70 -6.31 1.55 -9.25
N ASP A 71 -7.53 1.70 -9.73
CA ASP A 71 -7.97 1.66 -11.11
C ASP A 71 -8.95 2.79 -11.43
N ASP A 72 -9.51 2.79 -12.64
CA ASP A 72 -10.45 3.81 -13.11
C ASP A 72 -11.82 3.77 -12.41
N TYR A 73 -12.11 2.70 -11.64
CA TYR A 73 -13.37 2.50 -10.92
C TYR A 73 -13.26 2.80 -9.42
N THR A 74 -12.05 3.11 -8.95
CA THR A 74 -11.79 3.45 -7.55
C THR A 74 -12.52 4.73 -7.17
N SER A 75 -13.18 4.74 -6.01
CA SER A 75 -14.06 5.84 -5.63
C SER A 75 -13.31 7.17 -5.51
N PRO A 76 -13.89 8.29 -6.00
CA PRO A 76 -13.26 9.61 -5.90
C PRO A 76 -12.96 10.02 -4.45
N GLU A 77 -13.81 9.61 -3.50
CA GLU A 77 -13.63 9.88 -2.07
C GLU A 77 -12.37 9.20 -1.54
N LEU A 78 -12.15 7.93 -1.89
CA LEU A 78 -10.96 7.18 -1.49
C LEU A 78 -9.70 7.78 -2.13
N LEU A 79 -9.76 8.13 -3.42
CA LEU A 79 -8.65 8.81 -4.09
C LEU A 79 -8.29 10.14 -3.41
N ALA A 80 -9.29 10.92 -2.99
CA ALA A 80 -9.08 12.17 -2.27
C ALA A 80 -8.49 11.96 -0.86
N GLU A 81 -8.84 10.87 -0.18
CA GLU A 81 -8.23 10.49 1.10
C GLU A 81 -6.76 10.09 0.93
N ILE A 82 -6.46 9.27 -0.08
CA ILE A 82 -5.10 8.84 -0.40
C ILE A 82 -4.24 10.06 -0.80
N ASP A 83 -4.79 11.01 -1.55
CA ASP A 83 -4.07 12.23 -1.95
C ASP A 83 -3.81 13.17 -0.75
N ARG A 84 -4.79 13.31 0.15
CA ARG A 84 -4.70 14.21 1.30
C ARG A 84 -3.76 13.71 2.40
N ASP A 85 -3.93 12.44 2.79
CA ASP A 85 -3.27 11.88 3.99
C ASP A 85 -2.20 10.84 3.64
N GLY A 86 -2.06 10.46 2.36
CA GLY A 86 -1.21 9.37 1.95
C GLY A 86 0.29 9.62 2.15
N VAL A 87 0.99 8.61 2.64
CA VAL A 87 2.45 8.57 2.74
C VAL A 87 2.99 7.63 1.67
N ILE A 88 3.71 8.19 0.71
CA ILE A 88 4.36 7.40 -0.35
C ILE A 88 5.43 6.50 0.26
N LEU A 89 5.28 5.18 0.09
CA LEU A 89 6.27 4.19 0.50
C LEU A 89 7.21 3.84 -0.66
N TYR A 90 6.69 3.85 -1.89
CA TYR A 90 7.44 3.60 -3.11
C TYR A 90 6.79 4.33 -4.28
N GLU A 91 7.62 4.87 -5.18
CA GLU A 91 7.18 5.46 -6.44
C GLU A 91 8.28 5.22 -7.49
N ASN A 92 7.90 4.59 -8.59
CA ASN A 92 8.78 4.43 -9.74
C ASN A 92 8.87 5.77 -10.46
N GLN A 93 10.02 6.44 -10.35
CA GLN A 93 10.32 7.67 -11.09
C GLN A 93 10.66 7.33 -12.54
N THR A 94 9.68 6.88 -13.31
CA THR A 94 9.84 6.83 -14.76
C THR A 94 9.73 8.27 -15.27
N ARG A 95 10.88 8.92 -15.48
CA ARG A 95 11.00 10.14 -16.28
C ARG A 95 10.83 9.83 -17.75
#